data_AF-A0A9D7ZHB5-F1
#
_entry.id   AF-A0A9D7ZHB5-F1
#
_cell.length_a   1.000
_cell.length_b   1.000
_cell.length_c   1.000
_cell.angle_alpha   90.00
_cell.angle_beta   90.00
_cell.angle_gamma   90.00
#
_symmetry.space_group_name_H-M   'P 1'
#
loop_
_entity.id
_entity.type
_entity.pdbx_description
1 polymer ?
#
loop_
_entity_poly.entity_id
_entity_poly.type
_entity_poly.pdbx_seq_one_letter_code
_entity_poly.pdbx_strand_id
1 'polypeptide(L)'
;MSQWYNRVVNNIAEIPNFINFFESELEEAKRECGVKGIVEKNISALPGITEHRFNQLQEIEAVLNYLNIQLRKIRRKHFQKYLEGYARALTSRDAEKYVDGEDEVIDFETIINEVALLRNRWLGIMKGLDTKQWQMGHIVRLRTAGMEDIRIE
;
A
#
# COMPACT_ATOMS: atom_id res chain seq x y z
N MET A 1 -2.56 -0.01 18.49
CA MET A 1 -1.32 -0.44 17.78
C MET A 1 -1.74 -1.58 16.87
N SER A 2 -1.59 -1.43 15.56
CA SER A 2 -2.20 -2.36 14.60
C SER A 2 -1.57 -3.75 14.70
N GLN A 3 -2.39 -4.79 14.52
CA GLN A 3 -2.01 -6.16 14.86
C GLN A 3 -0.92 -6.70 13.92
N TRP A 4 -0.88 -6.27 12.66
CA TRP A 4 0.07 -6.78 11.67
C TRP A 4 1.41 -6.08 11.70
N TYR A 5 1.44 -4.76 11.91
CA TYR A 5 2.70 -4.03 12.02
C TYR A 5 3.62 -4.67 13.08
N ASN A 6 3.09 -4.89 14.29
CA ASN A 6 3.86 -5.51 15.37
C ASN A 6 4.32 -6.94 15.03
N ARG A 7 3.47 -7.72 14.34
CA ARG A 7 3.83 -9.08 13.91
C ARG A 7 5.00 -9.08 12.94
N VAL A 8 4.95 -8.24 11.90
CA VAL A 8 6.02 -8.13 10.89
C VAL A 8 7.30 -7.58 11.50
N VAL A 9 7.21 -6.59 12.40
CA VAL A 9 8.38 -6.02 13.09
C VAL A 9 9.09 -7.07 13.94
N ASN A 10 8.33 -7.94 14.61
CA ASN A 10 8.87 -9.03 15.43
C ASN A 10 9.37 -10.21 14.58
N ASN A 11 8.72 -10.48 13.45
CA ASN A 11 9.07 -11.58 12.55
C ASN A 11 8.81 -11.20 11.08
N ILE A 12 9.89 -10.91 10.34
CA ILE A 12 9.84 -10.58 8.91
C ILE A 12 9.29 -11.74 8.07
N ALA A 13 9.37 -12.98 8.54
CA ALA A 13 8.79 -14.14 7.84
C ALA A 13 7.25 -14.11 7.76
N GLU A 14 6.59 -13.19 8.48
CA GLU A 14 5.13 -12.99 8.39
C GLU A 14 4.68 -12.15 7.19
N ILE A 15 5.61 -11.59 6.40
CA ILE A 15 5.26 -10.75 5.23
C ILE A 15 4.32 -11.46 4.25
N PRO A 16 4.52 -12.74 3.87
CA PRO A 16 3.60 -13.43 2.98
C PRO A 16 2.18 -13.52 3.56
N ASN A 17 2.05 -13.80 4.86
CA ASN A 17 0.75 -13.85 5.54
C ASN A 17 0.09 -12.47 5.60
N PHE A 18 0.87 -11.44 5.86
CA PHE A 18 0.45 -10.04 5.81
C PHE A 18 -0.08 -9.67 4.41
N ILE A 19 0.66 -9.97 3.35
CA ILE A 19 0.24 -9.70 1.96
C ILE A 19 -1.08 -10.43 1.67
N ASN A 20 -1.15 -11.74 1.93
CA ASN A 20 -2.35 -12.54 1.68
C ASN A 20 -3.58 -12.00 2.40
N PHE A 21 -3.43 -11.57 3.66
CA PHE A 21 -4.51 -10.95 4.42
C PHE A 21 -5.01 -9.67 3.72
N PHE A 22 -4.12 -8.74 3.42
CA PHE A 22 -4.52 -7.47 2.78
C PHE A 22 -4.96 -7.62 1.32
N GLU A 23 -4.55 -8.67 0.62
CA GLU A 23 -5.11 -9.01 -0.69
C GLU A 23 -6.55 -9.53 -0.57
N SER A 24 -6.86 -10.34 0.45
CA SER A 24 -8.22 -10.80 0.68
C SER A 24 -9.17 -9.64 1.05
N GLU A 25 -8.71 -8.74 1.92
CA GLU A 25 -9.42 -7.52 2.30
C GLU A 25 -9.61 -6.58 1.10
N LEU A 26 -8.63 -6.51 0.20
CA LEU A 26 -8.72 -5.71 -1.01
C LEU A 26 -9.88 -6.17 -1.91
N GLU A 27 -10.12 -7.47 -2.03
CA GLU A 27 -11.24 -8.00 -2.83
C GLU A 27 -12.61 -7.67 -2.22
N GLU A 28 -12.70 -7.49 -0.90
CA GLU A 28 -13.91 -6.97 -0.27
C GLU A 28 -14.04 -5.46 -0.50
N ALA A 29 -12.97 -4.70 -0.28
CA ALA A 29 -12.94 -3.25 -0.47
C ALA A 29 -13.32 -2.83 -1.92
N LYS A 30 -12.92 -3.61 -2.93
CA LYS A 30 -13.35 -3.41 -4.32
C LYS A 30 -14.87 -3.47 -4.49
N ARG A 31 -15.56 -4.34 -3.76
CA ARG A 31 -17.02 -4.47 -3.83
C ARG A 31 -17.70 -3.26 -3.20
N GLU A 32 -17.12 -2.72 -2.13
CA GLU A 32 -17.62 -1.52 -1.44
C GLU A 32 -17.53 -0.26 -2.31
N CYS A 33 -16.58 -0.19 -3.25
CA CYS A 33 -16.50 0.88 -4.24
C CYS A 33 -17.67 0.89 -5.24
N GLY A 34 -18.39 -0.22 -5.39
CA GLY A 34 -19.57 -0.28 -6.27
C GLY A 34 -20.77 0.48 -5.69
N VAL A 35 -21.58 1.10 -6.55
CA VAL A 35 -22.86 1.71 -6.16
C VAL A 35 -23.99 0.72 -6.45
N LYS A 36 -24.67 0.24 -5.41
CA LYS A 36 -25.82 -0.67 -5.53
C LYS A 36 -26.86 -0.37 -4.44
N GLY A 37 -28.13 -0.60 -4.75
CA GLY A 37 -29.24 -0.46 -3.79
C GLY A 37 -29.60 0.99 -3.49
N ILE A 38 -29.84 1.29 -2.20
CA ILE A 38 -30.38 2.57 -1.73
C ILE A 38 -29.26 3.60 -1.55
N VAL A 39 -29.45 4.78 -2.13
CA VAL A 39 -28.44 5.88 -2.13
C VAL A 39 -28.18 6.38 -0.71
N GLU A 40 -29.22 6.65 0.07
CA GLU A 40 -29.12 7.17 1.44
C GLU A 40 -28.28 6.25 2.33
N LYS A 41 -28.53 4.93 2.24
CA LYS A 41 -27.77 3.92 3.01
C LYS A 41 -26.29 3.91 2.64
N ASN A 42 -25.99 4.01 1.35
CA ASN A 42 -24.61 4.05 0.86
C ASN A 42 -23.90 5.33 1.32
N ILE A 43 -24.53 6.51 1.22
CA ILE A 43 -23.93 7.78 1.67
C ILE A 43 -23.72 7.79 3.18
N SER A 44 -24.69 7.29 3.96
CA SER A 44 -24.56 7.25 5.42
C SER A 44 -23.44 6.32 5.90
N ALA A 45 -23.20 5.21 5.18
CA ALA A 45 -22.18 4.23 5.55
C ALA A 45 -20.77 4.62 5.04
N LEU A 46 -20.69 5.41 3.98
CA LEU A 46 -19.43 5.70 3.27
C LEU A 46 -18.33 6.26 4.17
N PRO A 47 -18.58 7.22 5.09
CA PRO A 47 -17.51 7.73 5.96
C PRO A 47 -16.86 6.65 6.83
N GLY A 48 -17.66 5.71 7.37
CA GLY A 48 -17.15 4.61 8.19
C GLY A 48 -16.35 3.61 7.37
N ILE A 49 -16.79 3.31 6.14
CA ILE A 49 -16.05 2.46 5.20
C ILE A 49 -14.71 3.11 4.83
N THR A 50 -14.74 4.39 4.46
CA THR A 50 -13.54 5.15 4.08
C THR A 50 -12.53 5.20 5.22
N GLU A 51 -12.96 5.45 6.46
CA GLU A 51 -12.07 5.46 7.63
C GLU A 51 -11.43 4.08 7.86
N HIS A 52 -12.23 3.01 7.82
CA HIS A 52 -11.76 1.65 8.02
C HIS A 52 -10.71 1.25 6.97
N ARG A 53 -11.01 1.48 5.68
CA ARG A 53 -10.09 1.15 4.57
C ARG A 53 -8.86 2.06 4.57
N PHE A 54 -8.98 3.31 4.99
CA PHE A 54 -7.84 4.21 5.15
C PHE A 54 -6.88 3.72 6.24
N ASN A 55 -7.39 3.26 7.39
CA ASN A 55 -6.55 2.69 8.45
C ASN A 55 -5.79 1.45 7.98
N GLN A 56 -6.42 0.59 7.19
CA GLN A 56 -5.76 -0.56 6.57
C GLN A 56 -4.63 -0.13 5.62
N LEU A 57 -4.86 0.88 4.78
CA LEU A 57 -3.81 1.47 3.95
C LEU A 57 -2.66 2.04 4.79
N GLN A 58 -2.96 2.76 5.88
CA GLN A 58 -1.93 3.31 6.77
C GLN A 58 -1.08 2.22 7.44
N GLU A 59 -1.68 1.08 7.78
CA GLU A 59 -0.93 -0.08 8.28
C GLU A 59 0.03 -0.64 7.22
N ILE A 60 -0.39 -0.73 5.96
CA ILE A 60 0.49 -1.14 4.86
C ILE A 60 1.64 -0.16 4.66
N GLU A 61 1.37 1.15 4.73
CA GLU A 61 2.41 2.17 4.63
C GLU A 61 3.42 2.10 5.78
N ALA A 62 2.95 1.82 7.00
CA ALA A 62 3.82 1.66 8.16
C ALA A 62 4.77 0.46 7.99
N VAL A 63 4.28 -0.67 7.50
CA VAL A 63 5.11 -1.85 7.20
C VAL A 63 6.10 -1.54 6.08
N LEU A 64 5.66 -0.93 4.98
CA LEU A 64 6.55 -0.53 3.88
C LEU A 64 7.69 0.38 4.36
N ASN A 65 7.38 1.37 5.21
CA ASN A 65 8.40 2.25 5.77
C ASN A 65 9.37 1.50 6.69
N TYR A 66 8.88 0.57 7.51
CA TYR A 66 9.73 -0.29 8.32
C TYR A 66 10.72 -1.08 7.46
N LEU A 67 10.27 -1.69 6.35
CA LEU A 67 11.15 -2.43 5.45
C LEU A 67 12.20 -1.52 4.82
N ASN A 68 11.83 -0.31 4.39
CA ASN A 68 12.80 0.69 3.90
C ASN A 68 13.84 1.10 4.97
N ILE A 69 13.47 1.13 6.25
CA ILE A 69 14.42 1.34 7.35
C ILE A 69 15.37 0.14 7.48
N GLN A 70 14.89 -1.09 7.38
CA GLN A 70 15.73 -2.30 7.46
C GLN A 70 16.70 -2.39 6.27
N LEU A 71 16.24 -2.12 5.05
CA LEU A 71 17.10 -2.07 3.86
C LEU A 71 18.28 -1.09 4.06
N ARG A 72 18.01 0.11 4.59
CA ARG A 72 19.07 1.09 4.88
C ARG A 72 20.11 0.57 5.89
N LYS A 73 19.69 -0.24 6.87
CA LYS A 73 20.63 -0.88 7.82
C LYS A 73 21.48 -1.94 7.12
N ILE A 74 20.88 -2.78 6.28
CA ILE A 74 21.57 -3.82 5.52
C ILE A 74 22.61 -3.19 4.58
N ARG A 75 22.21 -2.18 3.81
CA ARG A 75 23.12 -1.44 2.91
C ARG A 75 24.29 -0.82 3.67
N ARG A 76 24.05 -0.20 4.84
CA ARG A 76 25.13 0.34 5.68
C ARG A 76 26.12 -0.73 6.14
N LYS A 77 25.63 -1.90 6.56
CA LYS A 77 26.47 -3.02 7.04
C LYS A 77 27.40 -3.51 5.93
N HIS A 78 26.87 -3.73 4.72
CA HIS A 78 27.68 -4.12 3.57
C HIS A 78 28.64 -3.00 3.15
N PHE A 79 28.20 -1.74 3.16
CA PHE A 79 29.04 -0.59 2.81
C PHE A 79 30.29 -0.48 3.71
N GLN A 80 30.12 -0.65 5.03
CA GLN A 80 31.25 -0.67 5.98
C GLN A 80 32.21 -1.81 5.69
N LYS A 81 31.70 -3.02 5.42
CA LYS A 81 32.51 -4.20 5.06
C LYS A 81 33.37 -3.94 3.82
N TYR A 82 32.82 -3.27 2.80
CA TYR A 82 33.56 -2.95 1.57
C TYR A 82 34.64 -1.88 1.77
N LEU A 83 34.46 -0.93 2.69
CA LEU A 83 35.47 0.07 3.00
C LEU A 83 36.61 -0.46 3.87
N GLU A 84 36.30 -1.33 4.84
CA GLU A 84 37.27 -1.79 5.85
C GLU A 84 37.99 -3.09 5.45
N GLY A 85 37.38 -3.93 4.62
CA GLY A 85 37.84 -5.30 4.35
C GLY A 85 38.64 -5.52 3.05
N TYR A 86 38.78 -4.52 2.18
CA TYR A 86 39.39 -4.71 0.86
C TYR A 86 40.86 -4.30 0.80
N ALA A 87 41.70 -5.20 0.26
CA ALA A 87 43.15 -4.99 0.11
C ALA A 87 43.52 -3.88 -0.88
N ARG A 88 42.59 -3.48 -1.77
CA ARG A 88 42.66 -2.24 -2.55
C ARG A 88 41.67 -1.25 -1.96
N ALA A 89 42.12 -0.02 -1.73
CA ALA A 89 41.24 1.08 -1.37
C ALA A 89 40.18 1.27 -2.47
N LEU A 90 38.97 0.79 -2.23
CA LEU A 90 37.82 1.05 -3.06
C LEU A 90 37.42 2.52 -2.91
N THR A 91 36.98 3.14 -4.00
CA THR A 91 36.32 4.44 -3.89
C THR A 91 34.94 4.24 -3.26
N SER A 92 34.41 5.24 -2.57
CA SER A 92 33.07 5.17 -1.97
C SER A 92 31.99 4.80 -3.01
N ARG A 93 32.16 5.26 -4.26
CA ARG A 93 31.22 4.98 -5.35
C ARG A 93 31.28 3.53 -5.84
N ASP A 94 32.46 2.92 -5.83
CA ASP A 94 32.59 1.50 -6.17
C ASP A 94 31.98 0.64 -5.07
N ALA A 95 32.24 0.98 -3.80
CA ALA A 95 31.65 0.31 -2.65
C ALA A 95 30.11 0.35 -2.68
N GLU A 96 29.49 1.50 -3.00
CA GLU A 96 28.03 1.60 -3.17
C GLU A 96 27.49 0.63 -4.23
N LYS A 97 28.15 0.53 -5.39
CA LYS A 97 27.72 -0.39 -6.45
C LYS A 97 27.80 -1.86 -6.04
N TYR A 98 28.83 -2.23 -5.28
CA TYR A 98 28.95 -3.59 -4.76
C TYR A 98 27.85 -3.90 -3.74
N VAL A 99 27.54 -2.95 -2.86
CA VAL A 99 26.42 -3.08 -1.89
C VAL A 99 25.09 -3.28 -2.60
N ASP A 100 24.84 -2.51 -3.66
CA ASP A 100 23.60 -2.62 -4.43
C ASP A 100 23.49 -3.95 -5.20
N GLY A 101 24.61 -4.65 -5.39
CA GLY A 101 24.68 -5.98 -5.98
C GLY A 101 24.67 -7.14 -4.97
N GLU A 102 24.58 -6.87 -3.66
CA GLU A 102 24.51 -7.92 -2.65
C GLU A 102 23.16 -8.65 -2.72
N ASP A 103 23.18 -9.98 -2.71
CA ASP A 103 21.98 -10.82 -2.78
C ASP A 103 20.97 -10.43 -1.68
N GLU A 104 21.44 -10.21 -0.45
CA GLU A 104 20.60 -9.80 0.69
C GLU A 104 19.91 -8.43 0.45
N VAL A 105 20.57 -7.51 -0.26
CA VAL A 105 19.99 -6.19 -0.60
C VAL A 105 18.92 -6.36 -1.67
N ILE A 106 19.21 -7.12 -2.73
CA ILE A 106 18.30 -7.37 -3.85
C ILE A 106 17.04 -8.12 -3.38
N ASP A 107 17.20 -9.15 -2.55
CA ASP A 107 16.09 -9.91 -1.99
C ASP A 107 15.16 -8.99 -1.18
N PHE A 108 15.74 -8.12 -0.36
CA PHE A 108 14.98 -7.20 0.48
C PHE A 108 14.29 -6.10 -0.34
N GLU A 109 14.92 -5.60 -1.41
CA GLU A 109 14.31 -4.68 -2.36
C GLU A 109 13.12 -5.31 -3.09
N THR A 110 13.22 -6.60 -3.44
CA THR A 110 12.12 -7.34 -4.07
C THR A 110 10.92 -7.44 -3.13
N ILE A 111 11.15 -7.77 -1.85
CA ILE A 111 10.09 -7.80 -0.83
C ILE A 111 9.45 -6.41 -0.64
N ILE A 112 10.26 -5.34 -0.60
CA ILE A 112 9.75 -3.98 -0.53
C ILE A 112 8.86 -3.65 -1.72
N ASN A 113 9.25 -4.07 -2.92
CA ASN A 113 8.48 -3.82 -4.13
C ASN A 113 7.11 -4.51 -4.12
N GLU A 114 7.02 -5.75 -3.61
CA GLU A 114 5.74 -6.45 -3.45
C GLU A 114 4.79 -5.71 -2.50
N VAL A 115 5.29 -5.27 -1.33
CA VAL A 115 4.49 -4.49 -0.38
C VAL A 115 4.12 -3.11 -0.95
N ALA A 116 5.01 -2.49 -1.73
CA ALA A 116 4.72 -1.23 -2.42
C ALA A 116 3.61 -1.40 -3.48
N LEU A 117 3.60 -2.52 -4.21
CA LEU A 117 2.54 -2.83 -5.17
C LEU A 117 1.19 -2.99 -4.45
N LEU A 118 1.17 -3.72 -3.33
CA LEU A 118 -0.02 -3.85 -2.49
C LEU A 118 -0.52 -2.46 -2.04
N ARG A 119 0.36 -1.62 -1.50
CA ARG A 119 0.04 -0.24 -1.10
C ARG A 119 -0.58 0.57 -2.25
N ASN A 120 -0.03 0.45 -3.46
CA ASN A 120 -0.55 1.16 -4.63
C ASN A 120 -1.95 0.67 -5.04
N ARG A 121 -2.25 -0.63 -4.90
CA ARG A 121 -3.61 -1.17 -5.11
C ARG A 121 -4.60 -0.59 -4.09
N TRP A 122 -4.19 -0.45 -2.83
CA TRP A 122 -5.00 0.16 -1.77
C TRP A 122 -5.23 1.67 -1.96
N LEU A 123 -4.26 2.41 -2.49
CA LEU A 123 -4.49 3.79 -2.93
C LEU A 123 -5.57 3.87 -4.02
N GLY A 124 -5.68 2.85 -4.88
CA GLY A 124 -6.77 2.71 -5.83
C GLY A 124 -8.15 2.61 -5.17
N ILE A 125 -8.26 1.89 -4.06
CA ILE A 125 -9.51 1.81 -3.27
C ILE A 125 -9.91 3.18 -2.75
N MET A 126 -8.98 3.92 -2.13
CA MET A 126 -9.29 5.24 -1.59
C MET A 126 -9.81 6.19 -2.67
N LYS A 127 -9.15 6.22 -3.83
CA LYS A 127 -9.62 6.99 -4.99
C LYS A 127 -11.01 6.53 -5.47
N GLY A 128 -11.28 5.24 -5.43
CA GLY A 128 -12.58 4.67 -5.79
C GLY A 128 -13.69 5.09 -4.84
N LEU A 129 -13.45 5.05 -3.54
CA LEU A 129 -14.40 5.50 -2.51
C LEU A 129 -14.69 7.01 -2.61
N ASP A 130 -13.66 7.83 -2.83
CA ASP A 130 -13.84 9.27 -3.07
C ASP A 130 -14.68 9.51 -4.33
N THR A 131 -14.36 8.81 -5.42
CA THR A 131 -15.13 8.91 -6.68
C THR A 131 -16.59 8.50 -6.46
N LYS A 132 -16.83 7.42 -5.71
CA LYS A 132 -18.17 6.96 -5.33
C LYS A 132 -18.94 8.05 -4.61
N GLN A 133 -18.33 8.75 -3.65
CA GLN A 133 -18.96 9.87 -2.94
C GLN A 133 -19.51 10.93 -3.91
N TRP A 134 -18.68 11.38 -4.86
CA TRP A 134 -19.06 12.42 -5.82
C TRP A 134 -20.14 11.95 -6.79
N GLN A 135 -19.98 10.76 -7.36
CA GLN A 135 -20.92 10.20 -8.33
C GLN A 135 -22.31 9.98 -7.72
N MET A 136 -22.37 9.54 -6.46
CA MET A 136 -23.64 9.41 -5.75
C MET A 136 -24.34 10.76 -5.59
N GLY A 137 -23.61 11.82 -5.27
CA GLY A 137 -24.16 13.18 -5.24
C GLY A 137 -24.70 13.63 -6.61
N HIS A 138 -24.02 13.30 -7.70
CA HIS A 138 -24.49 13.59 -9.05
C HIS A 138 -25.78 12.82 -9.41
N ILE A 139 -25.86 11.53 -9.05
CA ILE A 139 -27.06 10.71 -9.26
C ILE A 139 -28.26 11.31 -8.52
N VAL A 140 -28.09 11.75 -7.27
CA VAL A 140 -29.17 12.40 -6.51
C VAL A 140 -29.64 13.66 -7.23
N ARG A 141 -28.72 14.51 -7.70
CA ARG A 141 -29.08 15.74 -8.43
C ARG A 141 -29.86 15.47 -9.71
N LEU A 142 -29.43 14.48 -10.51
CA LEU A 142 -30.15 14.07 -11.71
C LEU A 142 -31.57 13.60 -11.38
N ARG A 143 -31.73 12.74 -10.38
CA ARG A 143 -33.04 12.26 -9.95
C ARG A 143 -33.94 13.39 -9.44
N THR A 144 -33.40 14.33 -8.67
CA THR A 144 -34.18 15.50 -8.22
C THR A 144 -34.64 16.41 -9.36
N ALA A 145 -33.90 16.42 -10.48
CA ALA A 145 -34.27 17.17 -11.67
C ALA A 145 -35.28 16.42 -12.57
N GLY A 146 -35.74 15.22 -12.17
CA GLY A 146 -36.60 14.35 -13.01
C GLY A 146 -35.88 13.78 -14.23
N MET A 147 -34.54 13.78 -14.20
CA MET A 147 -33.68 13.38 -15.30
C MET A 147 -33.28 11.91 -15.15
N GLU A 148 -34.12 11.01 -15.66
CA GLU A 148 -33.89 9.56 -15.67
C GLU A 148 -33.50 9.09 -17.09
N ASP A 149 -32.50 8.20 -17.18
CA ASP A 149 -32.05 7.54 -18.42
C ASP A 149 -31.73 8.46 -19.62
N ILE A 150 -31.14 9.62 -19.35
CA ILE A 150 -30.72 10.56 -20.40
C ILE A 150 -29.66 9.93 -21.31
N ARG A 151 -29.90 10.05 -22.62
CA ARG A 151 -28.95 9.66 -23.67
C ARG A 151 -28.18 10.87 -24.15
N ILE A 152 -26.86 10.71 -24.27
CA ILE A 152 -25.99 11.65 -24.95
C ILE A 152 -25.61 10.98 -26.27
N GLU A 153 -25.94 11.62 -27.39
CA GLU A 153 -25.51 11.21 -28.74
C GLU A 153 -24.16 11.84 -29.10
#